data_AF-A0A8T3YPN0-F1
#
_entry.id   AF-A0A8T3YPN0-F1
#
_cell.length_a   1.000
_cell.length_b   1.000
_cell.length_c   1.000
_cell.angle_alpha   90.00
_cell.angle_beta   90.00
_cell.angle_gamma   90.00
#
_symmetry.space_group_name_H-M   'P 1'
#
loop_
_entity.id
_entity.type
_entity.pdbx_description
1 polymer ?
#
loop_
_entity_poly.entity_id
_entity_poly.type
_entity_poly.pdbx_seq_one_letter_code
_entity_poly.pdbx_strand_id
1 'polypeptide(L)'
;MADSKLKEILKKGRIILLIILLLFALISIHPNPWNDGVAVRSVAKNSAAYTAGISSPLGTDKPMFREVIKKINGKTIKDADDYKEVVKTFQADDLVTIETASNFEKQGDKRKFSFFKNKKEYTLTVKPLVKITLLNETEEKLVNKTIEVNETSENGSIITVEKTIEEKIIAPKTLEEVIGVEDIGLTVYDAPTTNLKKGLDLEGGTRVLLEPETAISDEDMDIVISNLRQRLNVYGLSDIIIREAGEFLSDKKYIIVEVAGATEDDVKELIGKQGKFEAKIKNVTVFKGGQDIKSVCRTPDCSFPVDPRRPCGAIASQQYQCSFSFGITLSQESAQKQGDATKDLEIVTGSGGESYLSENIDFYLDDELVDSLKIGSELKGKADTQIAISGPGSGVTKQEAIQDSAKNMKRLQTILITGSLPVKLNIAKVDTISPILGKEFVKNALLIGALAILAVVCVVAIKYRKVAVIIPMVITMISELVLILGFATLVNWQLDLASIAAIIVAIGTGVDNQIVITDETLKSSKGTEYLNWKEKFKRAFYIIMGSYLTVVVALLPLLTAGAGLLKGFALTTIAGVTFGVFITRPAFASMIEVLFKE
;
A
#
# COMPACT_ATOMS: atom_id res chain seq x y z
N MET A 1 -28.78 41.56 -23.35
CA MET A 1 -28.85 41.58 -21.87
C MET A 1 -28.14 40.39 -21.24
N ALA A 2 -28.38 39.14 -21.70
CA ALA A 2 -27.75 37.93 -21.14
C ALA A 2 -26.21 37.94 -21.16
N ASP A 3 -25.59 38.37 -22.27
CA ASP A 3 -24.12 38.41 -22.40
C ASP A 3 -23.45 39.45 -21.46
N SER A 4 -24.16 40.55 -21.16
CA SER A 4 -23.68 41.57 -20.21
C SER A 4 -23.70 41.06 -18.77
N LYS A 5 -24.79 40.40 -18.35
CA LYS A 5 -24.91 39.84 -17.00
C LYS A 5 -23.94 38.69 -16.78
N LEU A 6 -23.68 37.86 -17.79
CA LEU A 6 -22.70 36.77 -17.69
C LEU A 6 -21.27 37.31 -17.46
N LYS A 7 -20.87 38.36 -18.18
CA LYS A 7 -19.56 39.02 -17.97
C LYS A 7 -19.44 39.62 -16.57
N GLU A 8 -20.53 40.14 -16.03
CA GLU A 8 -20.55 40.68 -14.66
C GLU A 8 -20.44 39.57 -13.60
N ILE A 9 -21.13 38.45 -13.80
CA ILE A 9 -21.02 37.24 -12.96
C ILE A 9 -19.57 36.79 -12.88
N LEU A 10 -18.90 36.64 -14.03
CA LEU A 10 -17.52 36.16 -14.11
C LEU A 10 -16.49 37.09 -13.46
N LYS A 11 -16.82 38.38 -13.25
CA LYS A 11 -15.97 39.34 -12.54
C LYS A 11 -16.11 39.29 -11.02
N LYS A 12 -17.10 38.59 -10.46
CA LYS A 12 -17.28 38.49 -9.01
C LYS A 12 -16.17 37.62 -8.42
N GLY A 13 -15.46 38.14 -7.41
CA GLY A 13 -14.33 37.45 -6.77
C GLY A 13 -14.67 36.04 -6.25
N ARG A 14 -15.89 35.82 -5.74
CA ARG A 14 -16.35 34.49 -5.28
C ARG A 14 -16.49 33.47 -6.40
N ILE A 15 -16.84 33.92 -7.61
CA ILE A 15 -16.99 33.07 -8.79
C ILE A 15 -15.62 32.77 -9.39
N ILE A 16 -14.71 33.75 -9.41
CA ILE A 16 -13.31 33.54 -9.78
C ILE A 16 -12.66 32.50 -8.85
N LEU A 17 -12.87 32.62 -7.54
CA LEU A 17 -12.39 31.63 -6.56
C LEU A 17 -12.95 30.23 -6.84
N LEU A 18 -14.26 30.11 -7.10
CA LEU A 18 -14.88 28.83 -7.45
C LEU A 18 -14.24 28.23 -8.71
N ILE A 19 -14.08 29.02 -9.77
CA ILE A 19 -13.49 28.55 -11.04
C ILE A 19 -12.05 28.07 -10.83
N ILE A 20 -11.23 28.81 -10.07
CA ILE A 20 -9.85 28.42 -9.75
C ILE A 20 -9.84 27.06 -9.05
N LEU A 21 -10.68 26.89 -8.02
CA LEU A 21 -10.75 25.63 -7.27
C LEU A 21 -11.27 24.47 -8.11
N LEU A 22 -12.23 24.72 -9.01
CA LEU A 22 -12.71 23.71 -9.95
C LEU A 22 -11.62 23.27 -10.93
N LEU A 23 -10.81 24.20 -11.43
CA LEU A 23 -9.68 23.86 -12.29
C LEU A 23 -8.65 23.00 -11.53
N PHE A 24 -8.30 23.37 -10.30
CA PHE A 24 -7.42 22.55 -9.46
C PHE A 24 -8.01 21.17 -9.17
N ALA A 25 -9.31 21.09 -8.86
CA ALA A 25 -10.00 19.83 -8.63
C ALA A 25 -9.99 18.94 -9.88
N LEU A 26 -10.32 19.49 -11.06
CA LEU A 26 -10.31 18.75 -12.33
C LEU A 26 -8.93 18.21 -12.69
N ILE A 27 -7.89 19.04 -12.55
CA ILE A 27 -6.49 18.63 -12.77
C ILE A 27 -6.09 17.53 -11.77
N SER A 28 -6.52 17.64 -10.51
CA SER A 28 -6.23 16.64 -9.49
C SER A 28 -6.94 15.31 -9.77
N ILE A 29 -8.18 15.34 -10.27
CA ILE A 29 -8.97 14.14 -10.61
C ILE A 29 -8.42 13.47 -11.86
N HIS A 30 -8.18 14.21 -12.94
CA HIS A 30 -7.79 13.71 -14.26
C HIS A 30 -6.55 14.45 -14.79
N PRO A 31 -5.35 14.19 -14.23
CA PRO A 31 -4.14 14.90 -14.65
C PRO A 31 -3.68 14.54 -16.07
N ASN A 32 -4.02 13.34 -16.56
CA ASN A 32 -3.76 12.92 -17.94
C ASN A 32 -4.87 11.98 -18.44
N PRO A 33 -5.91 12.50 -19.11
CA PRO A 33 -7.07 11.70 -19.52
C PRO A 33 -6.78 10.73 -20.67
N TRP A 34 -5.71 10.94 -21.44
CA TRP A 34 -5.28 10.06 -22.55
C TRP A 34 -4.08 9.21 -22.12
N ASN A 35 -4.26 8.40 -21.07
CA ASN A 35 -3.22 7.53 -20.56
C ASN A 35 -3.44 6.08 -21.04
N ASP A 36 -2.77 5.71 -22.13
CA ASP A 36 -2.88 4.35 -22.69
C ASP A 36 -1.90 3.37 -22.02
N GLY A 37 -2.02 2.08 -22.25
CA GLY A 37 -1.14 1.02 -21.71
C GLY A 37 -1.71 0.35 -20.48
N VAL A 38 -0.88 -0.41 -19.76
CA VAL A 38 -1.32 -1.19 -18.60
C VAL A 38 -0.51 -0.86 -17.36
N ALA A 39 -1.18 -0.52 -16.27
CA ALA A 39 -0.54 -0.28 -14.99
C ALA A 39 -0.20 -1.61 -14.30
N VAL A 40 1.01 -1.69 -13.75
CA VAL A 40 1.43 -2.79 -12.89
C VAL A 40 0.63 -2.72 -11.60
N ARG A 41 -0.14 -3.78 -11.32
CA ARG A 41 -0.91 -3.96 -10.08
C ARG A 41 -0.05 -4.60 -9.00
N SER A 42 0.72 -5.62 -9.36
CA SER A 42 1.64 -6.33 -8.47
C SER A 42 2.68 -7.09 -9.28
N VAL A 43 3.75 -7.45 -8.58
CA VAL A 43 4.83 -8.29 -9.06
C VAL A 43 5.02 -9.45 -8.09
N ALA A 44 4.93 -10.68 -8.59
CA ALA A 44 5.18 -11.88 -7.81
C ALA A 44 6.67 -11.97 -7.44
N LYS A 45 7.01 -12.29 -6.19
CA LYS A 45 8.42 -12.48 -5.78
C LYS A 45 9.05 -13.62 -6.58
N ASN A 46 10.36 -13.51 -6.83
CA ASN A 46 11.17 -14.50 -7.56
C ASN A 46 10.74 -14.78 -9.02
N SER A 47 9.71 -14.10 -9.52
CA SER A 47 9.32 -14.12 -10.93
C SER A 47 10.34 -13.41 -11.81
N ALA A 48 10.26 -13.66 -13.12
CA ALA A 48 11.12 -13.01 -14.11
C ALA A 48 11.03 -11.47 -14.06
N ALA A 49 9.84 -10.91 -13.80
CA ALA A 49 9.67 -9.48 -13.64
C ALA A 49 10.28 -8.93 -12.35
N TYR A 50 10.21 -9.69 -11.24
CA TYR A 50 10.84 -9.30 -9.97
C TYR A 50 12.36 -9.30 -10.08
N THR A 51 12.94 -10.33 -10.69
CA THR A 51 14.40 -10.43 -10.90
C THR A 51 14.91 -9.37 -11.86
N ALA A 52 14.11 -8.96 -12.84
CA ALA A 52 14.41 -7.82 -13.70
C ALA A 52 14.32 -6.45 -12.99
N GLY A 53 13.84 -6.41 -11.74
CA GLY A 53 13.79 -5.20 -10.91
C GLY A 53 12.47 -4.43 -10.95
N ILE A 54 11.42 -4.99 -11.56
CA ILE A 54 10.07 -4.41 -11.49
C ILE A 54 9.54 -4.60 -10.07
N SER A 55 9.00 -3.55 -9.47
CA SER A 55 8.53 -3.57 -8.08
C SER A 55 7.03 -3.30 -7.98
N SER A 56 6.35 -4.02 -7.08
CA SER A 56 4.93 -3.78 -6.79
C SER A 56 4.68 -2.32 -6.35
N PRO A 57 3.58 -1.69 -6.79
CA PRO A 57 3.15 -0.38 -6.29
C PRO A 57 2.77 -0.47 -4.80
N LEU A 58 2.85 0.66 -4.09
CA LEU A 58 2.32 0.73 -2.73
C LEU A 58 0.80 0.92 -2.79
N GLY A 59 0.03 0.29 -1.91
CA GLY A 59 -1.44 0.53 -1.83
C GLY A 59 -1.80 2.00 -1.54
N THR A 60 -0.86 2.76 -0.97
CA THR A 60 -0.99 4.21 -0.74
C THR A 60 -0.76 5.05 -2.00
N ASP A 61 -0.20 4.51 -3.08
CA ASP A 61 0.06 5.27 -4.31
C ASP A 61 -1.25 5.65 -5.01
N LYS A 62 -1.32 6.87 -5.58
CA LYS A 62 -2.46 7.25 -6.43
C LYS A 62 -2.46 6.37 -7.69
N PRO A 63 -3.63 6.06 -8.27
CA PRO A 63 -3.68 5.20 -9.46
C PRO A 63 -2.78 5.71 -10.61
N MET A 64 -2.84 7.00 -10.95
CA MET A 64 -2.00 7.59 -12.02
C MET A 64 -0.50 7.55 -11.75
N PHE A 65 -0.09 7.21 -10.53
CA PHE A 65 1.30 7.17 -10.11
C PHE A 65 1.91 5.78 -10.21
N ARG A 66 1.12 4.76 -10.58
CA ARG A 66 1.63 3.41 -10.83
C ARG A 66 2.46 3.39 -12.10
N GLU A 67 3.41 2.46 -12.12
CA GLU A 67 4.25 2.21 -13.28
C GLU A 67 3.41 1.59 -14.40
N VAL A 68 3.43 2.20 -15.58
CA VAL A 68 2.60 1.80 -16.73
C VAL A 68 3.48 1.20 -17.82
N ILE A 69 3.22 -0.05 -18.18
CA ILE A 69 3.81 -0.72 -19.33
C ILE A 69 3.25 -0.08 -20.60
N LYS A 70 4.15 0.41 -21.45
CA LYS A 70 3.82 1.05 -22.73
C LYS A 70 4.15 0.16 -23.91
N LYS A 71 5.22 -0.63 -23.80
CA LYS A 71 5.61 -1.58 -24.85
C LYS A 71 6.21 -2.84 -24.27
N ILE A 72 6.06 -3.92 -25.04
CA ILE A 72 6.70 -5.21 -24.80
C ILE A 72 7.30 -5.67 -26.13
N ASN A 73 8.61 -5.95 -26.16
CA ASN A 73 9.37 -6.29 -27.37
C ASN A 73 9.13 -5.30 -28.53
N GLY A 74 9.05 -4.00 -28.21
CA GLY A 74 8.75 -2.94 -29.17
C GLY A 74 7.29 -2.84 -29.63
N LYS A 75 6.44 -3.84 -29.35
CA LYS A 75 4.98 -3.77 -29.62
C LYS A 75 4.32 -2.85 -28.59
N THR A 76 3.52 -1.91 -29.07
CA THR A 76 2.77 -0.98 -28.21
C THR A 76 1.62 -1.70 -27.53
N ILE A 77 1.48 -1.49 -26.22
CA ILE A 77 0.38 -2.01 -25.40
C ILE A 77 -0.56 -0.84 -25.12
N LYS A 78 -1.83 -0.96 -25.52
CA LYS A 78 -2.85 0.07 -25.26
C LYS A 78 -3.75 -0.27 -24.08
N ASP A 79 -4.03 -1.55 -23.88
CA ASP A 79 -4.94 -2.05 -22.85
C ASP A 79 -4.53 -3.44 -22.34
N ALA A 80 -5.28 -3.94 -21.38
CA ALA A 80 -5.05 -5.24 -20.76
C ALA A 80 -5.21 -6.42 -21.72
N ASP A 81 -5.96 -6.28 -22.82
CA ASP A 81 -6.15 -7.35 -23.79
C ASP A 81 -4.96 -7.43 -24.74
N ASP A 82 -4.44 -6.30 -25.21
CA ASP A 82 -3.15 -6.20 -25.92
C ASP A 82 -2.03 -6.88 -25.11
N TYR A 83 -1.98 -6.60 -23.80
CA TYR A 83 -1.01 -7.22 -22.90
C TYR A 83 -1.13 -8.75 -22.86
N LYS A 84 -2.34 -9.27 -22.66
CA LYS A 84 -2.58 -10.72 -22.60
C LYS A 84 -2.22 -11.41 -23.92
N GLU A 85 -2.53 -10.77 -25.05
CA GLU A 85 -2.16 -11.32 -26.36
C GLU A 85 -0.64 -11.42 -26.52
N VAL A 86 0.12 -10.40 -26.06
CA VAL A 86 1.58 -10.43 -26.16
C VAL A 86 2.18 -11.47 -25.22
N VAL A 87 1.76 -11.53 -23.96
CA VAL A 87 2.30 -12.50 -23.00
C VAL A 87 2.05 -13.95 -23.43
N LYS A 88 0.92 -14.24 -24.09
CA LYS A 88 0.62 -15.57 -24.65
C LYS A 88 1.58 -16.02 -25.77
N THR A 89 2.34 -15.09 -26.36
CA THR A 89 3.29 -15.43 -27.44
C THR A 89 4.67 -15.83 -26.93
N PHE A 90 4.94 -15.66 -25.64
CA PHE A 90 6.25 -15.96 -25.07
C PHE A 90 6.55 -17.45 -25.09
N GLN A 91 7.82 -17.75 -25.32
CA GLN A 91 8.41 -19.08 -25.22
C GLN A 91 9.41 -19.12 -24.07
N ALA A 92 9.74 -20.32 -23.60
CA ALA A 92 10.77 -20.49 -22.59
C ALA A 92 12.10 -19.93 -23.10
N ASP A 93 12.86 -19.29 -22.19
CA ASP A 93 14.15 -18.65 -22.44
C ASP A 93 14.12 -17.43 -23.37
N ASP A 94 12.94 -16.95 -23.75
CA ASP A 94 12.80 -15.69 -24.47
C ASP A 94 13.36 -14.52 -23.64
N LEU A 95 14.13 -13.66 -24.31
CA LEU A 95 14.51 -12.35 -23.78
C LEU A 95 13.41 -11.34 -24.10
N VAL A 96 12.68 -10.95 -23.07
CA VAL A 96 11.57 -10.00 -23.18
C VAL A 96 12.00 -8.64 -22.65
N THR A 97 11.74 -7.60 -23.43
CA THR A 97 12.01 -6.21 -23.09
C THR A 97 10.70 -5.48 -22.80
N ILE A 98 10.58 -4.90 -21.61
CA ILE A 98 9.39 -4.17 -21.15
C ILE A 98 9.75 -2.70 -20.98
N GLU A 99 9.15 -1.83 -21.79
CA GLU A 99 9.24 -0.37 -21.64
C GLU A 99 8.10 0.12 -20.73
N THR A 100 8.45 0.75 -19.62
CA THR A 100 7.49 1.36 -18.69
C THR A 100 7.63 2.89 -18.66
N ALA A 101 6.59 3.55 -18.18
CA ALA A 101 6.61 4.96 -17.84
C ALA A 101 6.02 5.16 -16.45
N SER A 102 6.70 5.96 -15.63
CA SER A 102 6.25 6.34 -14.28
C SER A 102 6.59 7.80 -13.98
N ASN A 103 5.79 8.44 -13.13
CA ASN A 103 6.11 9.76 -12.58
C ASN A 103 6.94 9.66 -11.29
N PHE A 104 7.41 8.47 -10.92
CA PHE A 104 8.20 8.23 -9.71
C PHE A 104 9.48 7.47 -9.98
N GLU A 105 10.52 7.86 -9.24
CA GLU A 105 11.80 7.16 -9.19
C GLU A 105 12.01 6.59 -7.79
N LYS A 106 12.46 5.34 -7.71
CA LYS A 106 12.75 4.68 -6.44
C LYS A 106 14.10 5.20 -5.92
N GLN A 107 14.12 5.75 -4.71
CA GLN A 107 15.33 6.24 -4.02
C GLN A 107 15.36 5.60 -2.63
N GLY A 108 15.96 4.41 -2.53
CA GLY A 108 15.88 3.55 -1.34
C GLY A 108 14.44 3.09 -1.07
N ASP A 109 13.96 3.26 0.16
CA ASP A 109 12.58 2.98 0.58
C ASP A 109 11.59 4.12 0.24
N LYS A 110 12.08 5.26 -0.28
CA LYS A 110 11.27 6.43 -0.61
C LYS A 110 11.10 6.55 -2.13
N ARG A 111 9.95 7.02 -2.59
CA ARG A 111 9.70 7.32 -4.01
C ARG A 111 9.76 8.84 -4.21
N LYS A 112 10.62 9.33 -5.11
CA LYS A 112 10.72 10.75 -5.47
C LYS A 112 9.81 11.04 -6.65
N PHE A 113 8.95 12.04 -6.51
CA PHE A 113 8.09 12.51 -7.60
C PHE A 113 8.91 13.26 -8.65
N SER A 114 8.67 12.94 -9.91
CA SER A 114 9.19 13.66 -11.08
C SER A 114 8.01 14.25 -11.85
N PHE A 115 8.13 15.52 -12.24
CA PHE A 115 7.17 16.17 -13.14
C PHE A 115 7.22 15.58 -14.57
N PHE A 116 8.34 14.93 -14.94
CA PHE A 116 8.51 14.28 -16.22
C PHE A 116 8.33 12.77 -16.07
N LYS A 117 7.69 12.13 -17.06
CA LYS A 117 7.58 10.67 -17.11
C LYS A 117 8.97 10.07 -17.26
N ASN A 118 9.44 9.40 -16.21
CA ASN A 118 10.63 8.59 -16.25
C ASN A 118 10.29 7.32 -17.02
N LYS A 119 10.97 7.12 -18.15
CA LYS A 119 10.89 5.89 -18.91
C LYS A 119 11.92 4.92 -18.37
N LYS A 120 11.52 3.68 -18.19
CA LYS A 120 12.42 2.60 -17.81
C LYS A 120 12.26 1.45 -18.78
N GLU A 121 13.32 0.70 -18.92
CA GLU A 121 13.37 -0.49 -19.76
C GLU A 121 13.89 -1.62 -18.89
N TYR A 122 13.13 -2.72 -18.86
CA TYR A 122 13.47 -3.91 -18.11
C TYR A 122 13.65 -5.06 -19.09
N THR A 123 14.73 -5.81 -18.94
CA THR A 123 14.95 -7.04 -19.69
C THR A 123 14.76 -8.20 -18.74
N LEU A 124 13.87 -9.13 -19.10
CA LEU A 124 13.61 -10.33 -18.33
C LEU A 124 13.78 -11.57 -19.22
N THR A 125 14.21 -12.65 -18.60
CA THR A 125 14.27 -13.98 -19.23
C THR A 125 13.06 -14.77 -18.80
N VAL A 126 12.26 -15.23 -19.76
CA VAL A 126 11.07 -16.02 -19.51
C VAL A 126 11.49 -17.41 -19.03
N LYS A 127 10.98 -17.83 -17.87
CA LYS A 127 11.35 -19.12 -17.28
C LYS A 127 10.49 -20.25 -17.87
N PRO A 128 11.08 -21.42 -18.17
CA PRO A 128 10.31 -22.62 -18.52
C PRO A 128 9.50 -23.09 -17.31
N LEU A 129 8.25 -23.50 -17.55
CA LEU A 129 7.47 -24.25 -16.57
C LEU A 129 7.91 -25.72 -16.65
N VAL A 130 8.66 -26.19 -15.66
CA VAL A 130 9.20 -27.55 -15.62
C VAL A 130 8.39 -28.46 -14.68
N LYS A 131 8.07 -29.66 -15.17
CA LYS A 131 7.54 -30.76 -14.37
C LYS A 131 8.72 -31.68 -14.01
N ILE A 132 9.09 -31.67 -12.73
CA ILE A 132 10.18 -32.50 -12.21
C ILE A 132 9.61 -33.85 -11.79
N THR A 133 10.03 -34.92 -12.46
CA THR A 133 9.69 -36.30 -12.07
C THR A 133 10.92 -36.95 -11.46
N LEU A 134 10.83 -37.31 -10.17
CA LEU A 134 11.87 -38.08 -9.48
C LEU A 134 11.87 -39.53 -10.00
N LEU A 135 13.00 -40.00 -10.52
CA LEU A 135 13.18 -41.38 -10.95
C LEU A 135 13.71 -42.23 -9.78
N ASN A 136 13.46 -43.53 -9.81
CA ASN A 136 13.98 -44.49 -8.81
C ASN A 136 15.47 -44.83 -9.01
N GLU A 137 16.20 -44.05 -9.80
CA GLU A 137 17.61 -44.22 -10.10
C GLU A 137 18.40 -43.03 -9.55
N THR A 138 19.65 -43.23 -9.19
CA THR A 138 20.58 -42.16 -8.81
C THR A 138 21.61 -41.93 -9.93
N GLU A 139 22.08 -40.70 -10.06
CA GLU A 139 23.16 -40.33 -10.98
C GLU A 139 24.32 -39.64 -10.23
N GLU A 140 25.54 -39.83 -10.74
CA GLU A 140 26.71 -39.08 -10.27
C GLU A 140 26.72 -37.71 -10.96
N LYS A 141 26.50 -36.62 -10.20
CA LYS A 141 26.67 -35.25 -10.68
C LYS A 141 28.04 -34.72 -10.27
N LEU A 142 28.78 -34.19 -11.24
CA LEU A 142 29.98 -33.38 -10.98
C LEU A 142 29.52 -31.98 -10.56
N VAL A 143 29.94 -31.54 -9.39
CA VAL A 143 29.63 -30.20 -8.87
C VAL A 143 30.95 -29.47 -8.62
N ASN A 144 31.03 -28.24 -9.11
CA ASN A 144 32.16 -27.37 -8.91
C ASN A 144 32.19 -26.90 -7.46
N LYS A 145 33.23 -27.29 -6.74
CA LYS A 145 33.48 -26.87 -5.37
C LYS A 145 34.74 -26.05 -5.34
N THR A 146 34.62 -24.80 -4.91
CA THR A 146 35.79 -23.94 -4.69
C THR A 146 36.45 -24.36 -3.38
N ILE A 147 37.70 -24.79 -3.46
CA ILE A 147 38.52 -25.09 -2.29
C ILE A 147 39.71 -24.14 -2.25
N GLU A 148 40.13 -23.75 -1.05
CA GLU A 148 41.36 -23.01 -0.87
C GLU A 148 42.55 -23.98 -0.80
N VAL A 149 43.51 -23.83 -1.72
CA VAL A 149 44.71 -24.67 -1.78
C VAL A 149 45.94 -23.81 -1.51
N ASN A 150 46.79 -24.29 -0.62
CA ASN A 150 48.07 -23.65 -0.32
C ASN A 150 49.10 -24.00 -1.41
N GLU A 151 49.48 -23.04 -2.24
CA GLU A 151 50.54 -23.15 -3.24
C GLU A 151 51.80 -22.39 -2.79
N THR A 152 52.98 -22.89 -3.15
CA THR A 152 54.25 -22.24 -2.79
C THR A 152 54.65 -21.29 -3.92
N SER A 153 54.73 -19.99 -3.64
CA SER A 153 55.17 -19.00 -4.62
C SER A 153 56.68 -19.14 -4.92
N GLU A 154 57.17 -18.61 -6.05
CA GLU A 154 58.57 -18.72 -6.50
C GLU A 154 59.61 -18.26 -5.46
N ASN A 155 59.20 -17.43 -4.48
CA ASN A 155 60.04 -16.96 -3.37
C ASN A 155 59.98 -17.83 -2.09
N GLY A 156 59.36 -19.01 -2.13
CA GLY A 156 59.32 -19.96 -1.02
C GLY A 156 58.26 -19.69 0.06
N SER A 157 57.38 -18.71 -0.14
CA SER A 157 56.24 -18.40 0.74
C SER A 157 54.97 -19.13 0.31
N ILE A 158 54.25 -19.72 1.27
CA ILE A 158 52.97 -20.40 1.05
C ILE A 158 51.87 -19.35 0.91
N ILE A 159 51.15 -19.37 -0.22
CA ILE A 159 50.00 -18.50 -0.52
C ILE A 159 48.76 -19.38 -0.72
N THR A 160 47.63 -18.95 -0.18
CA THR A 160 46.35 -19.65 -0.32
C THR A 160 45.63 -19.15 -1.57
N VAL A 161 45.29 -20.05 -2.48
CA VAL A 161 44.67 -19.74 -3.76
C VAL A 161 43.37 -20.53 -3.89
N GLU A 162 42.27 -19.86 -4.23
CA GLU A 162 41.00 -20.52 -4.52
C GLU A 162 41.10 -21.33 -5.82
N LYS A 163 40.87 -22.64 -5.72
CA LYS A 163 40.91 -23.58 -6.84
C LYS A 163 39.57 -24.30 -6.91
N THR A 164 38.92 -24.23 -8.06
CA THR A 164 37.69 -25.00 -8.30
C THR A 164 38.06 -26.45 -8.60
N ILE A 165 37.59 -27.38 -7.77
CA ILE A 165 37.66 -28.82 -8.03
C ILE A 165 36.29 -29.37 -8.37
N GLU A 166 36.24 -30.37 -9.24
CA GLU A 166 35.00 -31.09 -9.54
C GLU A 166 34.82 -32.24 -8.54
N GLU A 167 33.78 -32.20 -7.72
CA GLU A 167 33.42 -33.26 -6.78
C GLU A 167 32.20 -34.05 -7.32
N LYS A 168 32.26 -35.39 -7.26
CA LYS A 168 31.14 -36.26 -7.64
C LYS A 168 30.19 -36.47 -6.47
N ILE A 169 28.94 -36.02 -6.60
CA ILE A 169 27.87 -36.28 -5.65
C ILE A 169 26.86 -37.27 -6.23
N ILE A 170 26.26 -38.12 -5.40
CA ILE A 170 25.19 -39.03 -5.80
C ILE A 170 23.86 -38.33 -5.54
N ALA A 171 23.11 -38.01 -6.59
CA ALA A 171 21.80 -37.36 -6.50
C ALA A 171 20.72 -38.23 -7.16
N PRO A 172 19.46 -38.21 -6.69
CA PRO A 172 18.36 -38.87 -7.40
C PRO A 172 18.20 -38.25 -8.79
N LYS A 173 18.05 -39.11 -9.80
CA LYS A 173 17.89 -38.68 -11.19
C LYS A 173 16.53 -38.02 -11.33
N THR A 174 16.52 -36.79 -11.81
CA THR A 174 15.30 -36.01 -12.07
C THR A 174 15.08 -35.92 -13.57
N LEU A 175 13.87 -36.22 -14.01
CA LEU A 175 13.44 -35.97 -15.38
C LEU A 175 12.65 -34.66 -15.37
N GLU A 176 13.24 -33.63 -15.97
CA GLU A 176 12.60 -32.32 -16.11
C GLU A 176 11.93 -32.25 -17.48
N GLU A 177 10.61 -32.16 -17.49
CA GLU A 177 9.81 -31.98 -18.70
C GLU A 177 9.31 -30.54 -18.76
N VAL A 178 9.67 -29.79 -19.80
CA VAL A 178 9.13 -28.44 -20.02
C VAL A 178 7.69 -28.57 -20.51
N ILE A 179 6.73 -28.26 -19.63
CA ILE A 179 5.30 -28.37 -19.90
C ILE A 179 4.68 -27.04 -20.36
N GLY A 180 5.45 -25.96 -20.35
CA GLY A 180 5.01 -24.66 -20.82
C GLY A 180 5.93 -23.52 -20.38
N VAL A 181 5.33 -22.35 -20.22
CA VAL A 181 6.00 -21.11 -19.81
C VAL A 181 5.49 -20.70 -18.44
N GLU A 182 6.41 -20.37 -17.53
CA GLU A 182 6.07 -19.81 -16.23
C GLU A 182 5.56 -18.37 -16.42
N ASP A 183 4.55 -17.96 -15.64
CA ASP A 183 4.09 -16.57 -15.67
C ASP A 183 5.25 -15.63 -15.32
N ILE A 184 5.41 -14.56 -16.11
CA ILE A 184 6.44 -13.54 -15.85
C ILE A 184 6.22 -12.80 -14.52
N GLY A 185 5.08 -13.03 -13.85
CA GLY A 185 4.77 -12.61 -12.49
C GLY A 185 4.22 -11.20 -12.41
N LEU A 186 3.65 -10.66 -13.49
CA LEU A 186 3.05 -9.33 -13.55
C LEU A 186 1.54 -9.43 -13.59
N THR A 187 0.87 -8.94 -12.55
CA THR A 187 -0.56 -8.65 -12.61
C THR A 187 -0.75 -7.22 -13.08
N VAL A 188 -1.57 -6.99 -14.10
CA VAL A 188 -1.79 -5.67 -14.69
C VAL A 188 -3.26 -5.33 -14.84
N TYR A 189 -3.56 -4.06 -15.04
CA TYR A 189 -4.88 -3.56 -15.43
C TYR A 189 -4.74 -2.34 -16.33
N ASP A 190 -5.81 -1.92 -17.01
CA ASP A 190 -5.77 -0.75 -17.89
C ASP A 190 -5.20 0.46 -17.15
N ALA A 191 -4.33 1.19 -17.83
CA ALA A 191 -3.71 2.38 -17.28
C ALA A 191 -4.81 3.33 -16.75
N PRO A 192 -4.75 3.73 -15.47
CA PRO A 192 -5.76 4.59 -14.92
C PRO A 192 -5.75 5.93 -15.64
N THR A 193 -6.93 6.53 -15.76
CA THR A 193 -7.16 7.88 -16.29
C THR A 193 -7.48 8.89 -15.19
N THR A 194 -7.76 8.41 -13.97
CA THR A 194 -8.12 9.21 -12.80
C THR A 194 -7.28 8.88 -11.57
N ASN A 195 -7.07 9.87 -10.71
CA ASN A 195 -6.50 9.70 -9.37
C ASN A 195 -7.51 9.25 -8.31
N LEU A 196 -8.80 9.12 -8.66
CA LEU A 196 -9.81 8.62 -7.75
C LEU A 196 -9.52 7.17 -7.39
N LYS A 197 -9.21 6.92 -6.11
CA LYS A 197 -9.15 5.57 -5.58
C LYS A 197 -10.55 5.09 -5.31
N LYS A 198 -10.86 3.90 -5.79
CA LYS A 198 -12.13 3.26 -5.50
C LYS A 198 -11.95 2.34 -4.29
N GLY A 199 -12.98 2.24 -3.47
CA GLY A 199 -13.03 1.30 -2.36
C GLY A 199 -13.39 -0.10 -2.83
N LEU A 200 -13.27 -1.05 -1.91
CA LEU A 200 -13.57 -2.46 -2.16
C LEU A 200 -14.97 -2.69 -2.74
N ASP A 201 -15.97 -1.92 -2.29
CA ASP A 201 -17.35 -2.03 -2.77
C ASP A 201 -17.51 -1.75 -4.28
N LEU A 202 -16.56 -1.02 -4.86
CA LEU A 202 -16.57 -0.62 -6.27
C LEU A 202 -15.59 -1.45 -7.12
N GLU A 203 -14.49 -1.94 -6.54
CA GLU A 203 -13.47 -2.73 -7.26
C GLU A 203 -13.67 -4.25 -7.09
N GLY A 204 -14.35 -4.67 -6.02
CA GLY A 204 -14.45 -6.05 -5.57
C GLY A 204 -13.19 -6.53 -4.83
N GLY A 205 -13.37 -7.53 -3.97
CA GLY A 205 -12.37 -8.18 -3.16
C GLY A 205 -12.90 -8.52 -1.77
N THR A 206 -11.99 -8.69 -0.81
CA THR A 206 -12.33 -9.08 0.56
C THR A 206 -11.80 -8.07 1.57
N ARG A 207 -12.64 -7.67 2.51
CA ARG A 207 -12.32 -6.89 3.70
C ARG A 207 -12.41 -7.80 4.92
N VAL A 208 -11.34 -7.84 5.71
CA VAL A 208 -11.27 -8.57 6.97
C VAL A 208 -11.01 -7.56 8.09
N LEU A 209 -11.88 -7.60 9.10
CA LEU A 209 -11.70 -6.89 10.36
C LEU A 209 -11.07 -7.84 11.37
N LEU A 210 -9.87 -7.50 11.82
CA LEU A 210 -9.10 -8.28 12.79
C LEU A 210 -9.12 -7.57 14.14
N GLU A 211 -9.36 -8.33 15.20
CA GLU A 211 -9.31 -7.88 16.59
C GLU A 211 -8.17 -8.61 17.31
N PRO A 212 -7.17 -7.88 17.85
CA PRO A 212 -6.20 -8.43 18.78
C PRO A 212 -6.89 -9.08 19.98
N GLU A 213 -6.49 -10.30 20.34
CA GLU A 213 -7.02 -10.99 21.53
C GLU A 213 -6.69 -10.26 22.84
N THR A 214 -5.56 -9.54 22.87
CA THR A 214 -5.11 -8.72 24.01
C THR A 214 -4.80 -7.29 23.57
N ALA A 215 -4.88 -6.36 24.52
CA ALA A 215 -4.47 -4.98 24.29
C ALA A 215 -3.02 -4.93 23.78
N ILE A 216 -2.77 -4.06 22.79
CA ILE A 216 -1.51 -3.95 22.07
C ILE A 216 -1.03 -2.50 22.01
N SER A 217 0.28 -2.30 22.19
CA SER A 217 0.93 -0.99 22.07
C SER A 217 0.86 -0.46 20.62
N ASP A 218 0.96 0.86 20.42
CA ASP A 218 1.03 1.44 19.07
C ASP A 218 2.22 0.88 18.27
N GLU A 219 3.37 0.70 18.93
CA GLU A 219 4.57 0.15 18.29
C GLU A 219 4.40 -1.31 17.85
N ASP A 220 3.82 -2.15 18.71
CA ASP A 220 3.57 -3.55 18.34
C ASP A 220 2.46 -3.64 17.28
N MET A 221 1.49 -2.71 17.27
CA MET A 221 0.47 -2.61 16.23
C MET A 221 1.09 -2.34 14.85
N ASP A 222 2.01 -1.38 14.77
CA ASP A 222 2.74 -1.08 13.53
C ASP A 222 3.52 -2.30 13.02
N ILE A 223 4.11 -3.07 13.94
CA ILE A 223 4.80 -4.32 13.62
C ILE A 223 3.82 -5.38 13.09
N VAL A 224 2.66 -5.58 13.75
CA VAL A 224 1.60 -6.49 13.28
C VAL A 224 1.18 -6.11 11.85
N ILE A 225 0.90 -4.84 11.61
CA ILE A 225 0.50 -4.31 10.29
C ILE A 225 1.60 -4.55 9.25
N SER A 226 2.87 -4.30 9.60
CA SER A 226 4.01 -4.54 8.70
C SER A 226 4.15 -6.02 8.35
N ASN A 227 3.99 -6.91 9.33
CA ASN A 227 4.07 -8.36 9.13
C ASN A 227 2.91 -8.87 8.26
N LEU A 228 1.67 -8.46 8.55
CA LEU A 228 0.52 -8.80 7.70
C LEU A 228 0.74 -8.33 6.27
N ARG A 229 1.27 -7.12 6.07
CA ARG A 229 1.58 -6.58 4.74
C ARG A 229 2.62 -7.43 4.03
N GLN A 230 3.71 -7.78 4.71
CA GLN A 230 4.76 -8.62 4.14
C GLN A 230 4.22 -10.00 3.76
N ARG A 231 3.41 -10.62 4.61
CA ARG A 231 2.81 -11.94 4.34
C ARG A 231 1.89 -11.90 3.13
N LEU A 232 0.92 -10.99 3.12
CA LEU A 232 -0.02 -10.90 2.00
C LEU A 232 0.70 -10.59 0.67
N ASN A 233 1.76 -9.78 0.70
CA ASN A 233 2.62 -9.54 -0.47
C ASN A 233 3.38 -10.80 -0.95
N VAL A 234 3.84 -11.66 -0.03
CA VAL A 234 4.53 -12.92 -0.37
C VAL A 234 3.61 -13.85 -1.15
N TYR A 235 2.33 -13.91 -0.76
CA TYR A 235 1.32 -14.72 -1.44
C TYR A 235 0.78 -14.10 -2.74
N GLY A 236 1.46 -13.09 -3.28
CA GLY A 236 1.10 -12.46 -4.55
C GLY A 236 -0.18 -11.62 -4.50
N LEU A 237 -0.76 -11.42 -3.31
CA LEU A 237 -1.93 -10.56 -3.18
C LEU A 237 -1.56 -9.11 -3.48
N SER A 238 -2.47 -8.46 -4.18
CA SER A 238 -2.23 -7.17 -4.81
C SER A 238 -3.10 -6.08 -4.19
N ASP A 239 -2.64 -4.83 -4.24
CA ASP A 239 -3.41 -3.65 -3.81
C ASP A 239 -3.96 -3.77 -2.37
N ILE A 240 -3.13 -4.28 -1.45
CA ILE A 240 -3.51 -4.53 -0.07
C ILE A 240 -3.51 -3.20 0.71
N ILE A 241 -4.59 -2.96 1.43
CA ILE A 241 -4.73 -1.82 2.33
C ILE A 241 -4.85 -2.38 3.74
N ILE A 242 -3.86 -2.08 4.58
CA ILE A 242 -3.87 -2.44 6.00
C ILE A 242 -3.84 -1.15 6.80
N ARG A 243 -4.84 -0.97 7.66
CA ARG A 243 -4.98 0.23 8.49
C ARG A 243 -5.45 -0.15 9.89
N GLU A 244 -4.93 0.58 10.87
CA GLU A 244 -5.52 0.57 12.21
C GLU A 244 -6.86 1.31 12.21
N ALA A 245 -7.79 0.81 12.99
CA ALA A 245 -9.03 1.48 13.35
C ALA A 245 -9.28 1.35 14.85
N GLY A 246 -9.65 2.44 15.51
CA GLY A 246 -10.05 2.43 16.93
C GLY A 246 -11.43 3.04 17.08
N GLU A 247 -12.12 2.71 18.16
CA GLU A 247 -13.41 3.30 18.50
C GLU A 247 -13.23 4.46 19.49
N PHE A 248 -13.96 5.56 19.32
CA PHE A 248 -13.81 6.77 20.14
C PHE A 248 -14.00 6.57 21.64
N LEU A 249 -14.78 5.56 22.03
CA LEU A 249 -15.23 5.30 23.40
C LEU A 249 -14.69 3.98 23.96
N SER A 250 -13.76 3.32 23.26
CA SER A 250 -13.26 1.99 23.63
C SER A 250 -11.75 1.93 23.42
N ASP A 251 -11.03 1.30 24.36
CA ASP A 251 -9.61 1.00 24.20
C ASP A 251 -9.36 -0.14 23.19
N LYS A 252 -10.43 -0.67 22.58
CA LYS A 252 -10.35 -1.68 21.53
C LYS A 252 -9.81 -1.08 20.23
N LYS A 253 -8.76 -1.72 19.74
CA LYS A 253 -8.18 -1.46 18.43
C LYS A 253 -8.51 -2.61 17.49
N TYR A 254 -8.66 -2.27 16.23
CA TYR A 254 -8.94 -3.17 15.13
C TYR A 254 -7.93 -2.94 14.03
N ILE A 255 -7.69 -3.98 13.23
CA ILE A 255 -6.92 -3.89 12.00
C ILE A 255 -7.88 -4.22 10.85
N ILE A 256 -8.07 -3.26 9.95
CA ILE A 256 -8.78 -3.50 8.70
C ILE A 256 -7.75 -3.93 7.67
N VAL A 257 -7.97 -5.10 7.07
CA VAL A 257 -7.24 -5.60 5.91
C VAL A 257 -8.20 -5.66 4.73
N GLU A 258 -7.92 -4.89 3.69
CA GLU A 258 -8.67 -4.95 2.42
C GLU A 258 -7.74 -5.47 1.33
N VAL A 259 -8.20 -6.48 0.61
CA VAL A 259 -7.46 -7.10 -0.49
C VAL A 259 -8.34 -7.09 -1.73
N ALA A 260 -7.96 -6.29 -2.72
CA ALA A 260 -8.71 -6.19 -3.96
C ALA A 260 -8.61 -7.49 -4.78
N GLY A 261 -9.75 -7.99 -5.24
CA GLY A 261 -9.83 -9.18 -6.09
C GLY A 261 -9.49 -10.53 -5.45
N ALA A 262 -9.18 -10.58 -4.16
CA ALA A 262 -9.02 -11.84 -3.42
C ALA A 262 -10.37 -12.36 -2.92
N THR A 263 -10.46 -13.68 -2.70
CA THR A 263 -11.64 -14.30 -2.09
C THR A 263 -11.51 -14.35 -0.56
N GLU A 264 -12.64 -14.60 0.10
CA GLU A 264 -12.69 -14.79 1.55
C GLU A 264 -11.76 -15.91 2.02
N ASP A 265 -11.78 -17.04 1.32
CA ASP A 265 -11.00 -18.22 1.71
C ASP A 265 -9.51 -17.96 1.54
N ASP A 266 -9.10 -17.33 0.43
CA ASP A 266 -7.70 -16.91 0.23
C ASP A 266 -7.24 -16.03 1.39
N VAL A 267 -8.01 -15.01 1.74
CA VAL A 267 -7.58 -14.05 2.76
C VAL A 267 -7.64 -14.66 4.16
N LYS A 268 -8.66 -15.47 4.48
CA LYS A 268 -8.77 -16.19 5.76
C LYS A 268 -7.64 -17.18 5.96
N GLU A 269 -7.29 -17.94 4.93
CA GLU A 269 -6.19 -18.89 5.00
C GLU A 269 -4.86 -18.17 5.26
N LEU A 270 -4.63 -17.05 4.57
CA LEU A 270 -3.37 -16.31 4.65
C LEU A 270 -3.22 -15.51 5.95
N ILE A 271 -4.31 -14.92 6.45
CA ILE A 271 -4.29 -14.16 7.70
C ILE A 271 -4.43 -15.07 8.92
N GLY A 272 -5.25 -16.12 8.82
CA GLY A 272 -5.55 -17.05 9.91
C GLY A 272 -4.46 -18.09 10.17
N LYS A 273 -3.56 -18.35 9.22
CA LYS A 273 -2.38 -19.19 9.46
C LYS A 273 -1.45 -18.52 10.46
N GLN A 274 -1.18 -19.21 11.56
CA GLN A 274 -0.05 -18.93 12.42
C GLN A 274 1.22 -19.22 11.60
N GLY A 275 1.99 -18.19 11.24
CA GLY A 275 3.18 -18.42 10.41
C GLY A 275 4.20 -19.35 11.09
N LYS A 276 5.01 -20.02 10.28
CA LYS A 276 6.02 -21.01 10.71
C LYS A 276 7.41 -20.41 10.55
N PHE A 277 8.04 -20.00 11.64
CA PHE A 277 9.45 -19.61 11.63
C PHE A 277 10.36 -20.84 11.81
N GLU A 278 11.36 -20.95 10.95
CA GLU A 278 12.42 -21.96 11.04
C GLU A 278 13.79 -21.31 10.83
N ALA A 279 14.75 -21.63 11.68
CA ALA A 279 16.16 -21.35 11.43
C ALA A 279 16.85 -22.61 10.91
N LYS A 280 17.59 -22.51 9.81
CA LYS A 280 18.26 -23.63 9.14
C LYS A 280 19.76 -23.39 8.98
N ILE A 281 20.55 -24.46 9.10
CA ILE A 281 21.99 -24.49 8.79
C ILE A 281 22.23 -25.68 7.87
N LYS A 282 22.84 -25.50 6.69
CA LYS A 282 23.03 -26.58 5.68
C LYS A 282 21.76 -27.40 5.44
N ASN A 283 20.60 -26.72 5.34
CA ASN A 283 19.27 -27.30 5.16
C ASN A 283 18.68 -28.08 6.36
N VAL A 284 19.35 -28.10 7.51
CA VAL A 284 18.86 -28.71 8.76
C VAL A 284 18.17 -27.64 9.61
N THR A 285 16.90 -27.85 9.97
CA THR A 285 16.19 -26.97 10.91
C THR A 285 16.74 -27.13 12.32
N VAL A 286 17.39 -26.08 12.83
CA VAL A 286 18.03 -26.07 14.15
C VAL A 286 17.10 -25.59 15.27
N PHE A 287 16.17 -24.66 14.98
CA PHE A 287 15.10 -24.27 15.91
C PHE A 287 13.93 -23.61 15.19
N LYS A 288 12.74 -23.65 15.81
CA LYS A 288 11.48 -23.09 15.32
C LYS A 288 10.87 -22.06 16.28
N GLY A 289 10.11 -21.12 15.72
CA GLY A 289 9.38 -20.12 16.51
C GLY A 289 8.34 -20.75 17.42
N GLY A 290 8.09 -20.16 18.59
CA GLY A 290 7.08 -20.60 19.54
C GLY A 290 7.46 -21.80 20.42
N GLN A 291 7.87 -22.94 19.84
CA GLN A 291 8.18 -24.16 20.62
C GLN A 291 9.62 -24.20 21.14
N ASP A 292 10.58 -23.88 20.26
CA ASP A 292 12.01 -24.04 20.53
C ASP A 292 12.63 -22.79 21.15
N ILE A 293 12.14 -21.60 20.82
CA ILE A 293 12.59 -20.34 21.41
C ILE A 293 11.77 -20.08 22.68
N LYS A 294 12.42 -20.22 23.85
CA LYS A 294 11.80 -20.03 25.18
C LYS A 294 11.62 -18.56 25.55
N SER A 295 12.51 -17.69 25.11
CA SER A 295 12.37 -16.25 25.30
C SER A 295 13.18 -15.47 24.26
N VAL A 296 12.73 -14.25 23.98
CA VAL A 296 13.47 -13.26 23.20
C VAL A 296 13.51 -12.00 24.04
N CYS A 297 14.70 -11.49 24.32
CA CYS A 297 14.86 -10.31 25.14
C CYS A 297 14.37 -9.06 24.40
N ARG A 298 13.51 -8.28 25.06
CA ARG A 298 13.03 -6.95 24.62
C ARG A 298 13.24 -5.85 25.66
N THR A 299 13.84 -6.18 26.81
CA THR A 299 14.14 -5.19 27.85
C THR A 299 15.47 -4.51 27.59
N PRO A 300 15.67 -3.26 28.05
CA PRO A 300 16.92 -2.52 27.84
C PRO A 300 18.18 -3.23 28.35
N ASP A 301 18.04 -4.19 29.27
CA ASP A 301 19.16 -4.91 29.88
C ASP A 301 19.82 -5.93 28.94
N CYS A 302 19.12 -6.40 27.89
CA CYS A 302 19.62 -7.42 26.97
C CYS A 302 19.15 -7.24 25.51
N SER A 303 18.63 -6.06 25.17
CA SER A 303 18.21 -5.67 23.82
C SER A 303 18.72 -4.27 23.52
N PHE A 304 19.68 -4.17 22.60
CA PHE A 304 20.41 -2.96 22.29
C PHE A 304 20.17 -2.54 20.83
N PRO A 305 19.37 -1.47 20.59
CA PRO A 305 19.21 -0.90 19.25
C PRO A 305 20.52 -0.42 18.62
N VAL A 306 21.48 -0.06 19.48
CA VAL A 306 22.88 0.18 19.14
C VAL A 306 23.72 -0.63 20.13
N ASP A 307 24.42 -1.64 19.64
CA ASP A 307 25.30 -2.48 20.44
C ASP A 307 26.44 -1.62 21.02
N PRO A 308 26.58 -1.53 22.35
CA PRO A 308 27.66 -0.77 22.98
C PRO A 308 29.06 -1.23 22.56
N ARG A 309 29.21 -2.49 22.14
CA ARG A 309 30.48 -3.09 21.69
C ARG A 309 30.78 -2.76 20.23
N ARG A 310 29.75 -2.45 19.44
CA ARG A 310 29.84 -2.11 18.02
C ARG A 310 29.06 -0.81 17.74
N PRO A 311 29.59 0.35 18.19
CA PRO A 311 28.90 1.63 18.05
C PRO A 311 28.82 2.05 16.58
N CYS A 312 27.92 2.97 16.27
CA CYS A 312 27.73 3.46 14.91
C CYS A 312 29.00 4.09 14.33
N GLY A 313 29.39 3.65 13.13
CA GLY A 313 30.55 4.15 12.38
C GLY A 313 30.15 4.67 11.00
N ALA A 314 31.03 5.49 10.41
CA ALA A 314 30.91 5.91 9.01
C ALA A 314 31.57 4.84 8.11
N ILE A 315 30.93 4.51 6.99
CA ILE A 315 31.43 3.56 5.98
C ILE A 315 31.76 4.29 4.66
N ALA A 316 32.53 3.62 3.79
CA ALA A 316 33.14 4.20 2.58
C ALA A 316 32.17 4.84 1.56
N SER A 317 30.86 4.67 1.72
CA SER A 317 29.78 5.16 0.86
C SER A 317 29.08 6.45 1.35
N GLN A 318 29.69 7.25 2.24
CA GLN A 318 29.04 8.41 2.91
C GLN A 318 27.78 8.02 3.71
N GLN A 319 27.73 6.78 4.17
CA GLN A 319 26.64 6.25 5.00
C GLN A 319 27.14 5.96 6.40
N TYR A 320 26.21 5.93 7.35
CA TYR A 320 26.42 5.45 8.70
C TYR A 320 25.89 4.04 8.82
N GLN A 321 26.62 3.20 9.55
CA GLN A 321 26.20 1.85 9.91
C GLN A 321 26.24 1.70 11.43
N CYS A 322 25.15 1.22 12.00
CA CYS A 322 25.05 0.79 13.40
C CYS A 322 24.84 -0.72 13.44
N SER A 323 25.10 -1.33 14.58
CA SER A 323 24.75 -2.74 14.83
C SER A 323 23.77 -2.82 15.99
N PHE A 324 22.75 -3.66 15.89
CA PHE A 324 21.91 -4.03 17.02
C PHE A 324 22.36 -5.38 17.60
N SER A 325 21.95 -5.65 18.83
CA SER A 325 22.14 -6.96 19.45
C SER A 325 21.04 -7.26 20.47
N PHE A 326 20.54 -8.49 20.51
CA PHE A 326 19.61 -8.94 21.54
C PHE A 326 19.77 -10.43 21.84
N GLY A 327 19.49 -10.82 23.09
CA GLY A 327 19.56 -12.22 23.53
C GLY A 327 18.29 -13.02 23.22
N ILE A 328 18.45 -14.31 22.91
CA ILE A 328 17.37 -15.31 22.88
C ILE A 328 17.74 -16.50 23.75
N THR A 329 16.71 -17.16 24.29
CA THR A 329 16.85 -18.44 25.00
C THR A 329 16.23 -19.57 24.20
N LEU A 330 17.02 -20.59 23.86
CA LEU A 330 16.59 -21.80 23.17
C LEU A 330 16.23 -22.91 24.17
N SER A 331 15.43 -23.87 23.73
CA SER A 331 15.25 -25.16 24.40
C SER A 331 16.56 -25.94 24.39
N GLN A 332 16.76 -26.81 25.38
CA GLN A 332 17.96 -27.65 25.45
C GLN A 332 18.13 -28.52 24.20
N GLU A 333 17.03 -29.05 23.67
CA GLU A 333 17.03 -29.87 22.45
C GLU A 333 17.48 -29.07 21.23
N SER A 334 17.01 -27.83 21.09
CA SER A 334 17.38 -26.95 19.98
C SER A 334 18.81 -26.43 20.09
N ALA A 335 19.26 -26.11 21.29
CA ALA A 335 20.65 -25.78 21.55
C ALA A 335 21.58 -26.95 21.13
N GLN A 336 21.20 -28.18 21.47
CA GLN A 336 21.95 -29.38 21.05
C GLN A 336 21.94 -29.55 19.53
N LYS A 337 20.78 -29.42 18.87
CA LYS A 337 20.67 -29.47 17.39
C LYS A 337 21.55 -28.43 16.72
N GLN A 338 21.59 -27.21 17.23
CA GLN A 338 22.46 -26.16 16.74
C GLN A 338 23.95 -26.49 16.96
N GLY A 339 24.32 -26.99 18.13
CA GLY A 339 25.68 -27.46 18.40
C GLY A 339 26.11 -28.56 17.42
N ASP A 340 25.25 -29.56 17.23
CA ASP A 340 25.50 -30.68 16.33
C ASP A 340 25.61 -30.25 14.86
N ALA A 341 24.78 -29.29 14.42
CA ALA A 341 24.82 -28.73 13.07
C ALA A 341 26.06 -27.84 12.82
N THR A 342 26.68 -27.31 13.88
CA THR A 342 27.83 -26.41 13.77
C THR A 342 29.18 -27.08 14.01
N LYS A 343 29.22 -28.28 14.63
CA LYS A 343 30.47 -28.94 15.07
C LYS A 343 31.49 -29.17 13.94
N ASP A 344 31.01 -29.49 12.74
CA ASP A 344 31.83 -29.83 11.58
C ASP A 344 32.07 -28.63 10.65
N LEU A 345 31.62 -27.42 11.04
CA LEU A 345 31.82 -26.21 10.23
C LEU A 345 33.23 -25.63 10.42
N GLU A 346 33.81 -25.13 9.35
CA GLU A 346 35.13 -24.50 9.40
C GLU A 346 35.03 -23.08 9.98
N ILE A 347 36.12 -22.58 10.56
CA ILE A 347 36.17 -21.20 11.08
C ILE A 347 36.79 -20.32 10.00
N VAL A 348 36.03 -19.32 9.56
CA VAL A 348 36.44 -18.33 8.55
C VAL A 348 36.68 -16.99 9.25
N THR A 349 37.85 -16.39 9.01
CA THR A 349 38.21 -15.10 9.61
C THR A 349 37.87 -13.97 8.65
N GLY A 350 37.01 -13.03 9.07
CA GLY A 350 36.64 -11.87 8.27
C GLY A 350 37.70 -10.77 8.29
N SER A 351 37.64 -9.86 7.32
CA SER A 351 38.58 -8.74 7.12
C SER A 351 38.69 -7.77 8.32
N GLY A 352 37.80 -7.88 9.31
CA GLY A 352 37.80 -7.10 10.56
C GLY A 352 38.34 -7.82 11.79
N GLY A 353 38.92 -9.02 11.65
CA GLY A 353 39.46 -9.81 12.77
C GLY A 353 38.40 -10.62 13.54
N GLU A 354 37.15 -10.64 13.05
CA GLU A 354 36.06 -11.43 13.62
C GLU A 354 35.99 -12.81 12.95
N SER A 355 35.86 -13.85 13.78
CA SER A 355 35.83 -15.24 13.32
C SER A 355 34.40 -15.79 13.32
N TYR A 356 33.97 -16.27 12.16
CA TYR A 356 32.65 -16.83 11.91
C TYR A 356 32.77 -18.30 11.47
N LEU A 357 31.67 -19.04 11.44
CA LEU A 357 31.62 -20.35 10.81
C LEU A 357 31.43 -20.23 9.30
N SER A 358 31.84 -21.26 8.57
CA SER A 358 31.80 -21.30 7.10
C SER A 358 30.40 -21.23 6.49
N GLU A 359 29.35 -21.42 7.29
CA GLU A 359 27.96 -21.36 6.87
C GLU A 359 27.19 -20.28 7.62
N ASN A 360 26.10 -19.85 7.00
CA ASN A 360 25.12 -18.98 7.61
C ASN A 360 24.03 -19.78 8.34
N ILE A 361 23.33 -19.09 9.24
CA ILE A 361 22.03 -19.49 9.72
C ILE A 361 20.97 -18.73 8.93
N ASP A 362 20.15 -19.49 8.23
CA ASP A 362 19.11 -18.97 7.35
C ASP A 362 17.76 -18.96 8.06
N PHE A 363 17.08 -17.83 8.02
CA PHE A 363 15.80 -17.62 8.67
C PHE A 363 14.69 -17.71 7.64
N TYR A 364 13.78 -18.66 7.85
CA TYR A 364 12.62 -18.91 7.01
C TYR A 364 11.34 -18.53 7.74
N LEU A 365 10.40 -17.94 7.01
CA LEU A 365 9.04 -17.71 7.44
C LEU A 365 8.09 -18.29 6.39
N ASP A 366 7.29 -19.28 6.77
CA ASP A 366 6.39 -20.00 5.85
C ASP A 366 7.15 -20.55 4.62
N ASP A 367 8.33 -21.14 4.88
CA ASP A 367 9.25 -21.73 3.89
C ASP A 367 9.94 -20.73 2.92
N GLU A 368 9.72 -19.42 3.10
CA GLU A 368 10.41 -18.35 2.38
C GLU A 368 11.60 -17.80 3.18
N LEU A 369 12.76 -17.64 2.54
CA LEU A 369 13.95 -17.05 3.17
C LEU A 369 13.70 -15.55 3.46
N VAL A 370 13.73 -15.16 4.74
CA VAL A 370 13.49 -13.78 5.20
C VAL A 370 14.74 -13.06 5.68
N ASP A 371 15.77 -13.80 6.11
CA ASP A 371 17.07 -13.27 6.52
C ASP A 371 18.15 -14.37 6.50
N SER A 372 19.42 -13.99 6.48
CA SER A 372 20.56 -14.90 6.56
C SER A 372 21.68 -14.24 7.36
N LEU A 373 22.09 -14.86 8.46
CA LEU A 373 23.09 -14.30 9.39
C LEU A 373 24.32 -15.19 9.49
N LYS A 374 25.48 -14.59 9.71
CA LYS A 374 26.70 -15.34 10.01
C LYS A 374 26.63 -15.93 11.42
N ILE A 375 27.24 -17.10 11.61
CA ILE A 375 27.30 -17.77 12.91
C ILE A 375 28.66 -17.48 13.55
N GLY A 376 28.67 -17.00 14.80
CA GLY A 376 29.91 -16.76 15.53
C GLY A 376 30.70 -18.05 15.78
N SER A 377 32.02 -17.99 15.61
CA SER A 377 32.91 -19.16 15.80
C SER A 377 32.83 -19.77 17.20
N GLU A 378 32.45 -18.98 18.19
CA GLU A 378 32.28 -19.39 19.58
C GLU A 378 31.15 -20.41 19.79
N LEU A 379 30.21 -20.52 18.85
CA LEU A 379 29.07 -21.44 18.89
C LEU A 379 29.39 -22.83 18.29
N LYS A 380 30.58 -23.03 17.71
CA LYS A 380 30.98 -24.28 17.07
C LYS A 380 30.86 -25.46 18.03
N GLY A 381 29.94 -26.39 17.74
CA GLY A 381 29.80 -27.63 18.53
C GLY A 381 29.25 -27.41 19.94
N LYS A 382 28.76 -26.21 20.28
CA LYS A 382 28.26 -25.89 21.62
C LYS A 382 26.75 -25.88 21.67
N ALA A 383 26.22 -26.55 22.69
CA ALA A 383 24.80 -26.54 23.01
C ALA A 383 24.44 -25.37 23.95
N ASP A 384 24.70 -24.15 23.51
CA ASP A 384 24.39 -22.94 24.29
C ASP A 384 22.91 -22.57 24.17
N THR A 385 22.21 -22.56 25.30
CA THR A 385 20.80 -22.19 25.35
C THR A 385 20.59 -20.68 25.33
N GLN A 386 21.61 -19.89 25.66
CA GLN A 386 21.55 -18.43 25.61
C GLN A 386 22.49 -17.93 24.53
N ILE A 387 21.92 -17.43 23.45
CA ILE A 387 22.69 -16.90 22.31
C ILE A 387 22.22 -15.49 21.98
N ALA A 388 23.11 -14.71 21.37
CA ALA A 388 22.81 -13.35 20.92
C ALA A 388 22.62 -13.31 19.41
N ILE A 389 21.65 -12.52 18.96
CA ILE A 389 21.43 -12.21 17.55
C ILE A 389 21.83 -10.75 17.34
N SER A 390 22.66 -10.53 16.32
CA SER A 390 23.13 -9.20 15.95
C SER A 390 23.04 -9.00 14.45
N GLY A 391 22.90 -7.75 14.03
CA GLY A 391 22.80 -7.38 12.62
C GLY A 391 22.98 -5.88 12.39
N PRO A 392 23.09 -5.45 11.13
CA PRO A 392 23.35 -4.06 10.80
C PRO A 392 22.05 -3.23 10.66
N GLY A 393 22.18 -1.93 10.87
CA GLY A 393 21.24 -0.90 10.41
C GLY A 393 22.01 0.23 9.74
N SER A 394 21.51 0.74 8.61
CA SER A 394 22.24 1.70 7.77
C SER A 394 21.41 2.92 7.43
N GLY A 395 22.07 4.07 7.25
CA GLY A 395 21.39 5.32 6.91
C GLY A 395 22.34 6.36 6.32
N VAL A 396 21.79 7.38 5.67
CA VAL A 396 22.59 8.50 5.15
C VAL A 396 23.07 9.39 6.30
N THR A 397 22.26 9.47 7.36
CA THR A 397 22.65 10.11 8.63
C THR A 397 22.80 9.10 9.75
N LYS A 398 23.58 9.46 10.78
CA LYS A 398 23.71 8.67 12.01
C LYS A 398 22.36 8.38 12.68
N GLN A 399 21.44 9.35 12.67
CA GLN A 399 20.10 9.18 13.25
C GLN A 399 19.26 8.19 12.46
N GLU A 400 19.30 8.25 11.12
CA GLU A 400 18.62 7.26 10.28
C GLU A 400 19.18 5.85 10.48
N ALA A 401 20.50 5.70 10.62
CA ALA A 401 21.13 4.41 10.89
C ALA A 401 20.72 3.81 12.25
N ILE A 402 20.59 4.66 13.29
CA ILE A 402 20.08 4.24 14.61
C ILE A 402 18.63 3.76 14.50
N GLN A 403 17.79 4.51 13.77
CA GLN A 403 16.38 4.16 13.58
C GLN A 403 16.23 2.86 12.78
N ASP A 404 17.01 2.68 11.72
CA ASP A 404 17.01 1.47 10.91
C ASP A 404 17.49 0.26 11.73
N SER A 405 18.55 0.42 12.52
CA SER A 405 19.05 -0.62 13.44
C SER A 405 18.00 -1.04 14.46
N ALA A 406 17.31 -0.07 15.08
CA ALA A 406 16.21 -0.33 16.01
C ALA A 406 15.04 -1.07 15.34
N LYS A 407 14.71 -0.69 14.10
CA LYS A 407 13.64 -1.30 13.31
C LYS A 407 13.98 -2.76 12.93
N ASN A 408 15.20 -3.02 12.45
CA ASN A 408 15.66 -4.36 12.08
C ASN A 408 15.72 -5.28 13.31
N MET A 409 16.19 -4.77 14.44
CA MET A 409 16.17 -5.48 15.73
C MET A 409 14.76 -5.90 16.12
N LYS A 410 13.82 -4.94 16.18
CA LYS A 410 12.42 -5.21 16.53
C LYS A 410 11.76 -6.20 15.56
N ARG A 411 12.04 -6.07 14.26
CA ARG A 411 11.57 -7.00 13.21
C ARG A 411 12.03 -8.43 13.50
N LEU A 412 13.33 -8.65 13.72
CA LEU A 412 13.86 -10.00 14.00
C LEU A 412 13.35 -10.56 15.33
N GLN A 413 13.30 -9.74 16.39
CA GLN A 413 12.71 -10.14 17.66
C GLN A 413 11.28 -10.67 17.46
N THR A 414 10.47 -9.97 16.68
CA THR A 414 9.10 -10.40 16.40
C THR A 414 9.03 -11.68 15.58
N ILE A 415 9.85 -11.82 14.54
CA ILE A 415 9.92 -13.04 13.73
C ILE A 415 10.24 -14.25 14.63
N LEU A 416 11.21 -14.11 15.53
CA LEU A 416 11.69 -15.17 16.43
C LEU A 416 10.69 -15.54 17.54
N ILE A 417 10.05 -14.55 18.17
CA ILE A 417 9.06 -14.80 19.23
C ILE A 417 7.91 -15.64 18.70
N THR A 418 7.49 -15.31 17.48
CA THR A 418 6.16 -15.70 17.07
C THR A 418 6.19 -16.80 16.03
N GLY A 419 7.08 -16.75 15.04
CA GLY A 419 6.71 -17.27 13.72
C GLY A 419 5.40 -16.68 13.16
N SER A 420 4.65 -15.87 13.92
CA SER A 420 3.22 -15.61 13.75
C SER A 420 2.70 -14.46 14.63
N LEU A 421 2.76 -13.21 14.18
CA LEU A 421 2.07 -12.03 14.76
C LEU A 421 2.24 -11.77 16.30
N PRO A 422 2.68 -10.58 16.75
CA PRO A 422 2.85 -10.22 18.18
C PRO A 422 1.69 -10.57 19.13
N VAL A 423 0.48 -10.67 18.59
CA VAL A 423 -0.75 -11.03 19.30
C VAL A 423 -1.58 -11.91 18.36
N LYS A 424 -2.33 -12.85 18.93
CA LYS A 424 -3.31 -13.61 18.16
C LYS A 424 -4.39 -12.65 17.64
N LEU A 425 -4.67 -12.72 16.34
CA LEU A 425 -5.72 -11.94 15.71
C LEU A 425 -6.95 -12.82 15.54
N ASN A 426 -8.08 -12.37 16.06
CA ASN A 426 -9.38 -12.96 15.81
C ASN A 426 -10.04 -12.24 14.65
N ILE A 427 -10.71 -12.99 13.77
CA ILE A 427 -11.48 -12.41 12.68
C ILE A 427 -12.83 -11.95 13.25
N ALA A 428 -12.97 -10.64 13.46
CA ALA A 428 -14.20 -10.04 13.96
C ALA A 428 -15.28 -9.98 12.88
N LYS A 429 -14.90 -9.71 11.63
CA LYS A 429 -15.82 -9.64 10.50
C LYS A 429 -15.12 -9.90 9.18
N VAL A 430 -15.81 -10.53 8.22
CA VAL A 430 -15.39 -10.59 6.82
C VAL A 430 -16.51 -10.11 5.92
N ASP A 431 -16.20 -9.21 5.01
CA ASP A 431 -17.09 -8.73 3.95
C ASP A 431 -16.41 -9.03 2.60
N THR A 432 -17.06 -9.77 1.72
CA THR A 432 -16.53 -10.11 0.40
C THR A 432 -17.49 -9.66 -0.69
N ILE A 433 -16.95 -8.99 -1.71
CA ILE A 433 -17.71 -8.48 -2.85
C ILE A 433 -17.01 -8.97 -4.11
N SER A 434 -17.75 -9.64 -5.01
CA SER A 434 -17.14 -10.12 -6.25
C SER A 434 -16.80 -8.96 -7.20
N PRO A 435 -15.67 -9.00 -7.93
CA PRO A 435 -15.30 -7.95 -8.90
C PRO A 435 -16.33 -7.72 -10.01
N ILE A 436 -17.08 -8.76 -10.38
CA ILE A 436 -18.17 -8.69 -11.36
C ILE A 436 -19.29 -7.79 -10.83
N LEU A 437 -19.70 -8.02 -9.58
CA LEU A 437 -20.75 -7.24 -8.94
C LEU A 437 -20.31 -5.79 -8.74
N GLY A 438 -19.04 -5.54 -8.41
CA GLY A 438 -18.48 -4.19 -8.29
C GLY A 438 -18.62 -3.34 -9.57
N LYS A 439 -18.31 -3.92 -10.74
CA LYS A 439 -18.46 -3.22 -12.03
C LYS A 439 -19.91 -2.86 -12.35
N GLU A 440 -20.84 -3.80 -12.18
CA GLU A 440 -22.26 -3.53 -12.37
C GLU A 440 -22.78 -2.51 -11.35
N PHE A 441 -22.29 -2.59 -10.12
CA PHE A 441 -22.66 -1.70 -9.05
C PHE A 441 -22.27 -0.25 -9.35
N VAL A 442 -21.04 0.00 -9.83
CA VAL A 442 -20.61 1.34 -10.26
C VAL A 442 -21.53 1.89 -11.35
N LYS A 443 -21.90 1.07 -12.34
CA LYS A 443 -22.83 1.47 -13.41
C LYS A 443 -24.21 1.85 -12.88
N ASN A 444 -24.75 1.03 -11.97
CA ASN A 444 -26.05 1.29 -11.35
C ASN A 444 -26.03 2.50 -10.41
N ALA A 445 -24.97 2.69 -9.63
CA ALA A 445 -24.79 3.84 -8.76
C ALA A 445 -24.74 5.15 -9.56
N LEU A 446 -24.03 5.17 -10.70
CA LEU A 446 -24.01 6.32 -11.61
C LEU A 446 -25.39 6.61 -12.20
N LEU A 447 -26.13 5.58 -12.62
CA LEU A 447 -27.49 5.73 -13.14
C LEU A 447 -28.44 6.31 -12.09
N ILE A 448 -28.45 5.74 -10.88
CA ILE A 448 -29.29 6.20 -9.77
C ILE A 448 -28.90 7.62 -9.34
N GLY A 449 -27.61 7.93 -9.28
CA GLY A 449 -27.13 9.28 -8.99
C GLY A 449 -27.61 10.31 -10.02
N ALA A 450 -27.54 9.97 -11.32
CA ALA A 450 -28.05 10.82 -12.40
C ALA A 450 -29.58 11.02 -12.30
N LEU A 451 -30.33 9.95 -12.02
CA LEU A 451 -31.78 10.03 -11.82
C LEU A 451 -32.15 10.88 -10.60
N ALA A 452 -31.40 10.77 -9.49
CA ALA A 452 -31.62 11.59 -8.30
C ALA A 452 -31.37 13.08 -8.58
N ILE A 453 -30.27 13.42 -9.27
CA ILE A 453 -30.00 14.81 -9.70
C ILE A 453 -31.13 15.32 -10.60
N LEU A 454 -31.55 14.52 -11.59
CA LEU A 454 -32.64 14.88 -12.50
C LEU A 454 -33.95 15.13 -11.75
N ALA A 455 -34.30 14.27 -10.79
CA ALA A 455 -35.48 14.44 -9.96
C ALA A 455 -35.44 15.76 -9.16
N VAL A 456 -34.28 16.10 -8.57
CA VAL A 456 -34.09 17.37 -7.85
C VAL A 456 -34.26 18.57 -8.79
N VAL A 457 -33.66 18.51 -9.99
CA VAL A 457 -33.82 19.56 -11.00
C VAL A 457 -35.29 19.73 -11.41
N CYS A 458 -36.02 18.63 -11.60
CA CYS A 458 -37.46 18.67 -11.90
C CYS A 458 -38.26 19.36 -10.79
N VAL A 459 -38.03 19.00 -9.52
CA VAL A 459 -38.72 19.62 -8.38
C VAL A 459 -38.45 21.12 -8.31
N VAL A 460 -37.18 21.53 -8.44
CA VAL A 460 -36.78 22.94 -8.47
C VAL A 460 -37.43 23.67 -9.65
N ALA A 461 -37.46 23.05 -10.83
CA ALA A 461 -38.05 23.64 -12.02
C ALA A 461 -39.56 23.87 -11.85
N ILE A 462 -40.28 22.91 -11.26
CA ILE A 462 -41.71 23.02 -10.96
C ILE A 462 -41.97 24.14 -9.93
N LYS A 463 -41.16 24.22 -8.88
CA LYS A 463 -41.31 25.22 -7.80
C LYS A 463 -41.04 26.64 -8.29
N TYR A 464 -39.90 26.88 -8.94
CA TYR A 464 -39.46 28.24 -9.26
C TYR A 464 -39.88 28.75 -10.62
N ARG A 465 -40.11 27.86 -11.61
CA ARG A 465 -40.52 28.18 -12.99
C ARG A 465 -39.67 29.23 -13.73
N LYS A 466 -38.51 29.61 -13.18
CA LYS A 466 -37.60 30.63 -13.72
C LYS A 466 -36.25 30.01 -14.01
N VAL A 467 -35.91 29.94 -15.30
CA VAL A 467 -34.63 29.38 -15.78
C VAL A 467 -33.42 30.10 -15.18
N ALA A 468 -33.55 31.40 -14.88
CA ALA A 468 -32.51 32.20 -14.23
C ALA A 468 -32.20 31.77 -12.77
N VAL A 469 -33.05 30.98 -12.11
CA VAL A 469 -32.74 30.35 -10.81
C VAL A 469 -32.18 28.95 -11.02
N ILE A 470 -32.82 28.17 -11.91
CA ILE A 470 -32.54 26.76 -12.13
C ILE A 470 -31.10 26.55 -12.62
N ILE A 471 -30.63 27.34 -13.61
CA ILE A 471 -29.29 27.17 -14.20
C ILE A 471 -28.19 27.39 -13.14
N PRO A 472 -28.14 28.51 -12.39
CA PRO A 472 -27.16 28.68 -11.31
C PRO A 472 -27.20 27.57 -10.28
N MET A 473 -28.39 27.04 -9.96
CA MET A 473 -28.57 25.95 -8.99
C MET A 473 -27.85 24.68 -9.47
N VAL A 474 -28.11 24.27 -10.71
CA VAL A 474 -27.47 23.10 -11.33
C VAL A 474 -25.96 23.27 -11.47
N ILE A 475 -25.50 24.44 -11.92
CA ILE A 475 -24.05 24.74 -12.01
C ILE A 475 -23.39 24.59 -10.64
N THR A 476 -24.04 25.09 -9.58
CA THR A 476 -23.52 25.02 -8.22
C THR A 476 -23.47 23.58 -7.70
N MET A 477 -24.50 22.76 -8.00
CA MET A 477 -24.52 21.32 -7.66
C MET A 477 -23.37 20.56 -8.34
N ILE A 478 -23.18 20.75 -9.65
CA ILE A 478 -22.10 20.10 -10.40
C ILE A 478 -20.73 20.55 -9.88
N SER A 479 -20.59 21.86 -9.58
CA SER A 479 -19.36 22.41 -9.01
C SER A 479 -19.03 21.78 -7.67
N GLU A 480 -20.02 21.60 -6.79
CA GLU A 480 -19.84 20.94 -5.50
C GLU A 480 -19.41 19.49 -5.64
N LEU A 481 -20.02 18.73 -6.55
CA LEU A 481 -19.62 17.36 -6.86
C LEU A 481 -18.13 17.30 -7.28
N VAL A 482 -17.71 18.17 -8.20
CA VAL A 482 -16.32 18.22 -8.68
C VAL A 482 -15.35 18.58 -7.55
N LEU A 483 -15.71 19.51 -6.66
CA LEU A 483 -14.87 19.85 -5.50
C LEU A 483 -14.72 18.69 -4.51
N ILE A 484 -15.79 17.94 -4.24
CA ILE A 484 -15.75 16.75 -3.36
C ILE A 484 -14.83 15.67 -3.97
N LEU A 485 -14.98 15.39 -5.26
CA LEU A 485 -14.12 14.43 -5.96
C LEU A 485 -12.65 14.91 -6.00
N GLY A 486 -12.43 16.21 -6.21
CA GLY A 486 -11.11 16.83 -6.16
C GLY A 486 -10.45 16.65 -4.81
N PHE A 487 -11.18 16.95 -3.74
CA PHE A 487 -10.73 16.74 -2.37
C PHE A 487 -10.37 15.28 -2.10
N ALA A 488 -11.21 14.33 -2.51
CA ALA A 488 -10.95 12.90 -2.34
C ALA A 488 -9.59 12.49 -2.94
N THR A 489 -9.23 13.03 -4.11
CA THR A 489 -7.92 12.77 -4.73
C THR A 489 -6.74 13.45 -4.03
N LEU A 490 -6.96 14.60 -3.38
CA LEU A 490 -5.90 15.32 -2.66
C LEU A 490 -5.51 14.59 -1.38
N VAL A 491 -6.50 14.08 -0.64
CA VAL A 491 -6.27 13.35 0.62
C VAL A 491 -6.05 11.85 0.45
N ASN A 492 -5.95 11.34 -0.79
CA ASN A 492 -5.85 9.90 -1.10
C ASN A 492 -7.00 9.07 -0.49
N TRP A 493 -8.20 9.65 -0.45
CA TRP A 493 -9.38 8.99 0.08
C TRP A 493 -9.92 7.96 -0.91
N GLN A 494 -10.36 6.80 -0.40
CA GLN A 494 -10.98 5.74 -1.19
C GLN A 494 -12.49 5.95 -1.23
N LEU A 495 -13.04 6.10 -2.43
CA LEU A 495 -14.47 6.21 -2.64
C LEU A 495 -15.12 4.83 -2.58
N ASP A 496 -15.74 4.53 -1.45
CA ASP A 496 -16.59 3.37 -1.23
C ASP A 496 -18.08 3.73 -1.40
N LEU A 497 -18.97 2.76 -1.18
CA LEU A 497 -20.41 3.00 -1.31
C LEU A 497 -20.90 4.06 -0.30
N ALA A 498 -20.39 3.99 0.93
CA ALA A 498 -20.72 4.95 1.98
C ALA A 498 -20.34 6.38 1.55
N SER A 499 -19.20 6.58 0.90
CA SER A 499 -18.77 7.86 0.34
C SER A 499 -19.69 8.33 -0.79
N ILE A 500 -20.19 7.44 -1.65
CA ILE A 500 -21.18 7.81 -2.70
C ILE A 500 -22.48 8.31 -2.08
N ALA A 501 -23.00 7.61 -1.06
CA ALA A 501 -24.20 8.05 -0.34
C ALA A 501 -23.98 9.43 0.30
N ALA A 502 -22.81 9.67 0.89
CA ALA A 502 -22.42 10.95 1.45
C ALA A 502 -22.37 12.08 0.40
N ILE A 503 -21.88 11.81 -0.81
CA ILE A 503 -21.90 12.78 -1.93
C ILE A 503 -23.35 13.18 -2.24
N ILE A 504 -24.27 12.22 -2.32
CA ILE A 504 -25.69 12.49 -2.58
C ILE A 504 -26.30 13.35 -1.46
N VAL A 505 -26.00 13.04 -0.19
CA VAL A 505 -26.43 13.83 0.97
C VAL A 505 -25.87 15.26 0.93
N ALA A 506 -24.59 15.41 0.62
CA ALA A 506 -23.95 16.73 0.51
C ALA A 506 -24.58 17.58 -0.61
N ILE A 507 -24.87 16.99 -1.77
CA ILE A 507 -25.56 17.67 -2.87
C ILE A 507 -26.99 18.03 -2.48
N GLY A 508 -27.73 17.12 -1.84
CA GLY A 508 -29.11 17.36 -1.40
C GLY A 508 -29.22 18.51 -0.40
N THR A 509 -28.37 18.51 0.63
CA THR A 509 -28.27 19.64 1.58
C THR A 509 -27.79 20.92 0.90
N GLY A 510 -27.01 20.82 -0.18
CA GLY A 510 -26.63 21.95 -1.01
C GLY A 510 -27.78 22.60 -1.74
N VAL A 511 -28.68 21.81 -2.32
CA VAL A 511 -29.88 22.33 -2.97
C VAL A 511 -30.82 22.96 -1.96
N ASP A 512 -30.97 22.37 -0.77
CA ASP A 512 -31.76 22.99 0.32
C ASP A 512 -31.22 24.38 0.69
N ASN A 513 -29.91 24.52 0.86
CA ASN A 513 -29.29 25.82 1.12
C ASN A 513 -29.48 26.81 -0.06
N GLN A 514 -29.42 26.33 -1.30
CA GLN A 514 -29.68 27.16 -2.48
C GLN A 514 -31.15 27.60 -2.56
N ILE A 515 -32.09 26.75 -2.14
CA ILE A 515 -33.52 27.08 -1.96
C ILE A 515 -33.67 28.17 -0.91
N VAL A 516 -33.03 28.04 0.26
CA VAL A 516 -33.07 29.07 1.33
C VAL A 516 -32.54 30.41 0.84
N ILE A 517 -31.39 30.42 0.14
CA ILE A 517 -30.83 31.65 -0.46
C ILE A 517 -31.83 32.27 -1.44
N THR A 518 -32.41 31.45 -2.31
CA THR A 518 -33.36 31.92 -3.33
C THR A 518 -34.63 32.48 -2.69
N ASP A 519 -35.22 31.75 -1.75
CA ASP A 519 -36.48 32.14 -1.09
C ASP A 519 -36.29 33.40 -0.25
N GLU A 520 -35.20 33.54 0.51
CA GLU A 520 -34.95 34.73 1.32
C GLU A 520 -34.61 35.96 0.46
N THR A 521 -33.93 35.78 -0.68
CA THR A 521 -33.57 36.89 -1.58
C THR A 521 -34.72 37.36 -2.46
N LEU A 522 -35.50 36.43 -3.01
CA LEU A 522 -36.62 36.70 -3.91
C LEU A 522 -37.94 36.96 -3.18
N LYS A 523 -37.99 36.84 -1.84
CA LYS A 523 -39.15 37.26 -1.05
C LYS A 523 -39.43 38.74 -1.33
N SER A 524 -40.62 39.04 -1.87
CA SER A 524 -41.15 40.41 -1.91
C SER A 524 -41.29 40.91 -0.48
N SER A 525 -40.73 42.08 -0.17
CA SER A 525 -41.00 42.79 1.09
C SER A 525 -42.50 43.06 1.17
N LYS A 526 -43.26 42.17 1.81
CA LYS A 526 -44.61 42.47 2.28
C LYS A 526 -44.46 43.16 3.63
N GLY A 527 -44.20 44.46 3.60
CA GLY A 527 -44.00 45.30 4.79
C GLY A 527 -43.05 46.48 4.52
N THR A 528 -43.16 47.54 5.33
CA THR A 528 -42.50 48.85 5.21
C THR A 528 -40.96 48.87 5.29
N GLU A 529 -40.31 47.71 5.40
CA GLU A 529 -38.84 47.59 5.33
C GLU A 529 -38.40 46.98 3.99
N TYR A 530 -37.79 47.80 3.15
CA TYR A 530 -37.01 47.36 2.00
C TYR A 530 -35.67 46.81 2.50
N LEU A 531 -35.59 45.50 2.73
CA LEU A 531 -34.34 44.84 3.12
C LEU A 531 -33.36 44.87 1.95
N ASN A 532 -32.15 45.37 2.20
CA ASN A 532 -31.07 45.36 1.20
C ASN A 532 -30.60 43.92 0.96
N TRP A 533 -30.06 43.62 -0.23
CA TRP A 533 -29.52 42.31 -0.62
C TRP A 533 -28.57 41.72 0.42
N LYS A 534 -27.73 42.57 1.04
CA LYS A 534 -26.80 42.19 2.09
C LYS A 534 -27.51 41.60 3.32
N GLU A 535 -28.66 42.14 3.71
CA GLU A 535 -29.43 41.67 4.87
C GLU A 535 -30.16 40.38 4.56
N LYS A 536 -30.74 40.26 3.37
CA LYS A 536 -31.37 39.02 2.89
C LYS A 536 -30.35 37.87 2.87
N PHE A 537 -29.15 38.11 2.35
CA PHE A 537 -28.07 37.13 2.43
C PHE A 537 -27.65 36.84 3.86
N LYS A 538 -27.52 37.85 4.73
CA LYS A 538 -27.16 37.62 6.15
C LYS A 538 -28.15 36.67 6.83
N ARG A 539 -29.46 36.83 6.59
CA ARG A 539 -30.50 35.94 7.13
C ARG A 539 -30.38 34.51 6.57
N ALA A 540 -30.23 34.37 5.26
CA ALA A 540 -30.04 33.05 4.64
C ALA A 540 -28.78 32.34 5.16
N PHE A 541 -27.64 33.05 5.22
CA PHE A 541 -26.38 32.48 5.70
C PHE A 541 -26.38 32.17 7.19
N TYR A 542 -27.19 32.87 8.00
CA TYR A 542 -27.37 32.52 9.42
C TYR A 542 -28.02 31.14 9.58
N ILE A 543 -29.09 30.86 8.81
CA ILE A 543 -29.76 29.55 8.79
C ILE A 543 -28.79 28.47 8.29
N ILE A 544 -28.09 28.75 7.18
CA ILE A 544 -27.15 27.82 6.57
C ILE A 544 -25.99 27.46 7.51
N MET A 545 -25.44 28.45 8.22
CA MET A 545 -24.35 28.22 9.17
C MET A 545 -24.81 27.37 10.36
N GLY A 546 -26.03 27.59 10.87
CA GLY A 546 -26.61 26.76 11.93
C GLY A 546 -26.79 25.29 11.50
N SER A 547 -27.35 25.08 10.30
CA SER A 547 -27.50 23.73 9.72
C SER A 547 -26.15 23.05 9.52
N TYR A 548 -25.16 23.75 8.97
CA TYR A 548 -23.80 23.25 8.79
C TYR A 548 -23.14 22.80 10.09
N LEU A 549 -23.17 23.62 11.14
CA LEU A 549 -22.59 23.26 12.44
C LEU A 549 -23.25 22.02 13.02
N THR A 550 -24.57 21.89 12.85
CA THR A 550 -25.33 20.73 13.32
C THR A 550 -24.86 19.46 12.62
N VAL A 551 -24.74 19.49 11.29
CA VAL A 551 -24.27 18.34 10.49
C VAL A 551 -22.84 17.97 10.85
N VAL A 552 -21.93 18.94 10.96
CA VAL A 552 -20.52 18.68 11.30
C VAL A 552 -20.42 18.04 12.68
N VAL A 553 -21.05 18.63 13.70
CA VAL A 553 -21.02 18.11 15.07
C VAL A 553 -21.64 16.71 15.15
N ALA A 554 -22.75 16.46 14.43
CA ALA A 554 -23.39 15.15 14.40
C ALA A 554 -22.52 14.06 13.75
N LEU A 555 -21.64 14.42 12.81
CA LEU A 555 -20.80 13.46 12.08
C LEU A 555 -19.41 13.27 12.66
N LEU A 556 -18.94 14.15 13.56
CA LEU A 556 -17.63 13.99 14.21
C LEU A 556 -17.44 12.62 14.87
N PRO A 557 -18.41 12.06 15.64
CA PRO A 557 -18.26 10.74 16.24
C PRO A 557 -18.13 9.60 15.20
N LEU A 558 -18.70 9.76 14.00
CA LEU A 558 -18.65 8.74 12.95
C LEU A 558 -17.27 8.64 12.27
N LEU A 559 -16.36 9.60 12.48
CA LEU A 559 -15.00 9.53 11.94
C LEU A 559 -14.15 8.40 12.55
N THR A 560 -14.55 7.93 13.73
CA THR A 560 -13.89 6.85 14.48
C THR A 560 -14.84 5.70 14.84
N ALA A 561 -16.17 5.88 14.75
CA ALA A 561 -17.13 4.82 15.04
C ALA A 561 -17.09 3.63 14.04
N GLY A 562 -17.56 2.47 14.50
CA GLY A 562 -17.75 1.26 13.68
C GLY A 562 -16.44 0.75 13.08
N ALA A 563 -15.37 0.74 13.88
CA ALA A 563 -14.00 0.47 13.43
C ALA A 563 -13.60 1.28 12.16
N GLY A 564 -14.06 2.53 12.03
CA GLY A 564 -13.73 3.37 10.88
C GLY A 564 -14.45 3.02 9.57
N LEU A 565 -15.38 2.06 9.56
CA LEU A 565 -16.18 1.71 8.37
C LEU A 565 -17.08 2.87 7.92
N LEU A 566 -17.51 3.74 8.84
CA LEU A 566 -18.33 4.92 8.55
C LEU A 566 -17.52 6.18 8.28
N LYS A 567 -16.18 6.08 8.37
CA LYS A 567 -15.29 7.23 8.22
C LYS A 567 -15.42 7.89 6.86
N GLY A 568 -15.62 7.10 5.80
CA GLY A 568 -15.82 7.62 4.44
C GLY A 568 -17.08 8.43 4.28
N PHE A 569 -18.19 7.95 4.84
CA PHE A 569 -19.43 8.69 4.84
C PHE A 569 -19.29 10.02 5.58
N ALA A 570 -18.75 10.00 6.80
CA ALA A 570 -18.60 11.18 7.64
C ALA A 570 -17.64 12.21 7.00
N LEU A 571 -16.45 11.78 6.60
CA LEU A 571 -15.44 12.65 5.99
C LEU A 571 -15.95 13.30 4.70
N THR A 572 -16.58 12.51 3.83
CA THR A 572 -17.09 12.99 2.54
C THR A 572 -18.24 13.98 2.74
N THR A 573 -19.15 13.71 3.67
CA THR A 573 -20.27 14.63 3.97
C THR A 573 -19.75 15.93 4.57
N ILE A 574 -18.86 15.86 5.57
CA ILE A 574 -18.25 17.05 6.21
C ILE A 574 -17.53 17.89 5.16
N ALA A 575 -16.71 17.29 4.31
CA ALA A 575 -16.01 17.99 3.25
C ALA A 575 -17.00 18.65 2.28
N GLY A 576 -18.03 17.93 1.85
CA GLY A 576 -19.07 18.45 0.94
C GLY A 576 -19.79 19.66 1.52
N VAL A 577 -20.34 19.56 2.73
CA VAL A 577 -21.05 20.70 3.36
C VAL A 577 -20.10 21.88 3.62
N THR A 578 -18.82 21.63 3.91
CA THR A 578 -17.80 22.66 4.09
C THR A 578 -17.51 23.40 2.78
N PHE A 579 -17.17 22.69 1.70
CA PHE A 579 -17.01 23.31 0.37
C PHE A 579 -18.26 24.07 -0.04
N GLY A 580 -19.41 23.53 0.35
CA GLY A 580 -20.66 24.18 0.20
C GLY A 580 -20.71 25.57 0.80
N VAL A 581 -20.72 25.61 2.13
CA VAL A 581 -20.96 26.85 2.89
C VAL A 581 -19.91 27.92 2.58
N PHE A 582 -18.65 27.52 2.39
CA PHE A 582 -17.56 28.47 2.22
C PHE A 582 -17.29 28.86 0.76
N ILE A 583 -17.70 28.07 -0.23
CA ILE A 583 -17.29 28.27 -1.63
C ILE A 583 -18.50 28.34 -2.55
N THR A 584 -19.25 27.25 -2.69
CA THR A 584 -20.27 27.15 -3.74
C THR A 584 -21.53 27.95 -3.40
N ARG A 585 -22.01 27.98 -2.13
CA ARG A 585 -23.18 28.79 -1.74
C ARG A 585 -22.90 30.30 -1.82
N PRO A 586 -21.74 30.83 -1.37
CA PRO A 586 -21.38 32.23 -1.59
C PRO A 586 -21.30 32.61 -3.08
N ALA A 587 -20.81 31.72 -3.94
CA ALA A 587 -20.78 31.92 -5.38
C ALA A 587 -22.20 31.93 -5.97
N PHE A 588 -23.06 30.99 -5.56
CA PHE A 588 -24.48 30.94 -5.94
C PHE A 588 -25.22 32.23 -5.55
N ALA A 589 -25.05 32.70 -4.31
CA ALA A 589 -25.61 33.96 -3.85
C ALA A 589 -25.18 35.14 -4.76
N SER A 590 -23.90 35.20 -5.15
CA SER A 590 -23.42 36.23 -6.09
C SER A 590 -24.01 36.10 -7.49
N MET A 591 -24.26 34.88 -7.99
CA MET A 591 -24.98 34.67 -9.25
C MET A 591 -26.41 35.20 -9.17
N ILE A 592 -27.14 34.86 -8.11
CA ILE A 592 -28.53 35.31 -7.90
C ILE A 592 -28.61 36.83 -7.76
N GLU A 593 -27.66 37.46 -7.03
CA GLU A 593 -27.59 38.91 -6.92
C GLU A 593 -27.48 39.56 -8.31
N VAL A 594 -26.52 39.17 -9.15
CA VAL A 594 -26.35 39.80 -10.48
C VAL A 594 -27.54 39.55 -11.41
N LEU A 595 -28.18 38.39 -11.29
CA LEU A 595 -29.30 38.05 -12.16
C LEU A 595 -30.57 38.84 -11.82
N PHE A 596 -30.81 39.11 -10.54
CA PHE A 596 -32.08 39.70 -10.05
C PHE A 596 -31.95 41.09 -9.42
N LYS A 597 -30.73 41.61 -9.22
CA LYS A 597 -30.51 43.01 -8.86
C LYS A 597 -30.74 43.86 -10.10
N GLU A 598 -31.69 44.79 -9.98
CA GLU A 598 -32.02 45.78 -11.01
C GLU A 598 -31.01 46.93 -11.00
#